data_AF-A0A8D1I5J3-F1
#
_entry.id   AF-A0A8D1I5J3-F1
#
_cell.length_a   1.000
_cell.length_b   1.000
_cell.length_c   1.000
_cell.angle_alpha   90.00
_cell.angle_beta   90.00
_cell.angle_gamma   90.00
#
_symmetry.space_group_name_H-M   'P 1'
#
loop_
_entity.id
_entity.type
_entity.pdbx_description
1 polymer ?
#
loop_
_entity_poly.entity_id
_entity_poly.type
_entity_poly.pdbx_seq_one_letter_code
_entity_poly.pdbx_strand_id
1 'polypeptide(L)'
;MKAWGSVVVTLTMLMAATVDAKIYERCELATKLEKAGLDGFKGYTTGDWLCMAHYESGFDTSFVNHNPDGSSEYGIFQLNSAWWCDNGVTPTQNLCHMECHGEAALGTS
;
A
#
# COMPACT_ATOMS: atom_id res chain seq x y z
N MET A 1 -35.77 15.72 14.15
CA MET A 1 -34.82 15.12 15.12
C MET A 1 -34.35 13.71 14.72
N LYS A 2 -35.25 12.78 14.31
CA LYS A 2 -34.86 11.42 13.89
C LYS A 2 -33.89 11.34 12.68
N ALA A 3 -34.13 12.15 11.64
CA ALA A 3 -33.31 12.14 10.43
C ALA A 3 -31.87 12.62 10.67
N TRP A 4 -31.66 13.57 11.58
CA TRP A 4 -30.33 14.08 11.90
C TRP A 4 -29.47 13.00 12.59
N GLY A 5 -30.07 12.27 13.54
CA GLY A 5 -29.40 11.15 14.19
C GLY A 5 -28.99 10.07 13.18
N SER A 6 -29.87 9.72 12.24
CA SER A 6 -29.55 8.76 11.18
C SER A 6 -28.43 9.26 10.26
N VAL A 7 -28.46 10.53 9.84
CA VAL A 7 -27.42 11.13 8.98
C VAL A 7 -26.04 11.14 9.67
N VAL A 8 -25.99 11.51 10.95
CA VAL A 8 -24.75 11.53 11.73
C VAL A 8 -24.17 10.12 11.87
N VAL A 9 -25.02 9.12 12.16
CA VAL A 9 -24.59 7.72 12.29
C VAL A 9 -24.10 7.15 10.94
N THR A 10 -24.75 7.48 9.83
CA THR A 10 -24.26 7.05 8.51
C THR A 10 -22.94 7.73 8.12
N LEU A 11 -22.75 9.00 8.48
CA LEU A 11 -21.53 9.74 8.15
C LEU A 11 -20.32 9.26 8.96
N THR A 12 -20.51 8.91 10.24
CA THR A 12 -19.43 8.37 11.08
C THR A 12 -19.00 6.96 10.66
N MET A 13 -19.94 6.12 10.19
CA MET A 13 -19.60 4.78 9.67
C MET A 13 -18.79 4.83 8.37
N LEU A 14 -19.02 5.83 7.52
CA LEU A 14 -18.29 5.99 6.26
C LEU A 14 -16.81 6.40 6.47
N MET A 15 -16.50 7.03 7.60
CA MET A 15 -15.16 7.52 7.95
C MET A 15 -14.23 6.43 8.53
N ALA A 16 -14.73 5.22 8.79
CA ALA A 16 -13.99 4.19 9.53
C ALA A 16 -13.09 3.27 8.68
N ALA A 17 -12.93 3.54 7.38
CA ALA A 17 -11.99 2.77 6.55
C ALA A 17 -10.57 3.33 6.68
N THR A 18 -9.96 3.14 7.84
CA THR A 18 -8.52 3.40 8.01
C THR A 18 -7.73 2.27 7.36
N VAL A 19 -6.89 2.60 6.36
CA VAL A 19 -5.86 1.69 5.86
C VAL A 19 -4.76 1.69 6.92
N ASP A 20 -4.76 0.68 7.78
CA ASP A 20 -3.79 0.57 8.87
C ASP A 20 -2.42 0.14 8.33
N ALA A 21 -1.39 0.91 8.64
CA ALA A 21 0.00 0.55 8.41
C ALA A 21 0.35 -0.67 9.25
N LYS A 22 0.92 -1.70 8.61
CA LYS A 22 1.23 -2.98 9.26
C LYS A 22 2.58 -3.53 8.83
N ILE A 23 3.35 -3.98 9.81
CA ILE A 23 4.47 -4.91 9.61
C ILE A 23 3.94 -6.33 9.74
N TYR A 24 4.05 -7.12 8.68
CA TYR A 24 3.58 -8.51 8.69
C TYR A 24 4.61 -9.47 9.27
N GLU A 25 4.13 -10.46 10.00
CA GLU A 25 4.92 -11.66 10.27
C GLU A 25 5.03 -12.53 9.01
N ARG A 26 6.15 -13.23 8.84
CA ARG A 26 6.45 -13.99 7.61
C ARG A 26 5.34 -14.96 7.19
N CYS A 27 4.84 -15.77 8.12
CA CYS A 27 3.80 -16.76 7.82
C CYS A 27 2.41 -16.12 7.64
N GLU A 28 2.17 -14.98 8.30
CA GLU A 28 0.95 -14.21 8.08
C GLU A 28 0.92 -13.66 6.65
N LEU A 29 2.02 -13.07 6.21
CA LEU A 29 2.17 -12.58 4.85
C LEU A 29 2.05 -13.71 3.83
N ALA A 30 2.69 -14.87 4.07
CA ALA A 30 2.59 -16.04 3.19
C ALA A 30 1.12 -16.42 2.93
N THR A 31 0.33 -16.52 4.01
CA THR A 31 -1.10 -16.84 3.93
C THR A 31 -1.88 -15.79 3.13
N LYS A 32 -1.51 -14.51 3.23
CA LYS A 32 -2.14 -13.42 2.47
C LYS A 32 -1.79 -13.51 0.98
N LEU A 33 -0.53 -13.77 0.65
CA LEU A 33 -0.05 -13.90 -0.73
C LEU A 33 -0.69 -15.10 -1.44
N GLU A 34 -0.77 -16.25 -0.76
CA GLU A 34 -1.45 -17.44 -1.28
C GLU A 34 -2.93 -17.18 -1.53
N LYS A 35 -3.63 -16.54 -0.58
CA LYS A 35 -5.05 -16.14 -0.75
C LYS A 35 -5.25 -15.14 -1.88
N ALA A 36 -4.25 -14.30 -2.16
CA ALA A 36 -4.25 -13.38 -3.29
C ALA A 36 -3.91 -14.05 -4.63
N GLY A 37 -3.58 -15.35 -4.64
CA GLY A 37 -3.25 -16.10 -5.85
C GLY A 37 -1.85 -15.82 -6.39
N LEU A 38 -0.92 -15.37 -5.54
CA LEU A 38 0.47 -15.08 -5.94
C LEU A 38 1.35 -16.33 -6.00
N ASP A 39 0.95 -17.45 -5.39
CA ASP A 39 1.68 -18.71 -5.51
C ASP A 39 1.57 -19.27 -6.93
N GLY A 40 2.71 -19.37 -7.62
CA GLY A 40 2.79 -19.74 -9.03
C GLY A 40 2.46 -18.60 -10.00
N PHE A 41 2.13 -17.39 -9.52
CA PHE A 41 1.84 -16.27 -10.41
C PHE A 41 3.08 -15.92 -11.23
N LYS A 42 2.95 -15.97 -12.56
CA LYS A 42 4.06 -15.80 -13.52
C LYS A 42 5.24 -16.76 -13.27
N GLY A 43 5.00 -17.89 -12.60
CA GLY A 43 6.03 -18.89 -12.28
C GLY A 43 6.81 -18.62 -10.98
N TYR A 44 6.49 -17.56 -10.23
CA TYR A 44 7.10 -17.27 -8.93
C TYR A 44 6.34 -17.94 -7.79
N THR A 45 7.07 -18.52 -6.85
CA THR A 45 6.51 -19.17 -5.66
C THR A 45 6.19 -18.15 -4.57
N THR A 46 5.34 -18.52 -3.59
CA THR A 46 5.15 -17.70 -2.37
C THR A 46 6.49 -17.34 -1.70
N GLY A 47 7.48 -18.24 -1.74
CA GLY A 47 8.81 -18.01 -1.18
C GLY A 47 9.55 -16.84 -1.86
N ASP A 48 9.40 -16.70 -3.18
CA ASP A 48 10.03 -15.60 -3.94
C ASP A 48 9.43 -14.25 -3.56
N TRP A 49 8.09 -14.18 -3.45
CA TRP A 49 7.39 -12.98 -2.99
C TRP A 49 7.75 -12.58 -1.56
N LEU A 50 7.87 -13.57 -0.66
CA LEU A 50 8.33 -13.34 0.72
C LEU A 50 9.76 -12.84 0.76
N CYS A 51 10.65 -13.40 -0.06
CA CYS A 51 12.05 -12.96 -0.14
C CYS A 51 12.12 -11.49 -0.57
N MET A 52 11.41 -11.13 -1.65
CA MET A 52 11.33 -9.75 -2.13
C MET A 52 10.79 -8.81 -1.06
N ALA A 53 9.62 -9.11 -0.46
CA ALA A 53 9.03 -8.27 0.58
C ALA A 53 9.94 -8.08 1.81
N HIS A 54 10.74 -9.10 2.16
CA HIS A 54 11.67 -9.00 3.27
C HIS A 54 12.83 -8.03 2.97
N TYR A 55 13.44 -8.16 1.80
CA TYR A 55 14.62 -7.35 1.45
C TYR A 55 14.26 -5.93 1.01
N GLU A 56 13.06 -5.73 0.46
CA GLU A 56 12.59 -4.42 0.03
C GLU A 56 12.12 -3.56 1.21
N SER A 57 11.37 -4.12 2.17
CA SER A 57 10.77 -3.33 3.24
C SER A 57 10.79 -3.96 4.63
N GLY A 58 11.34 -5.17 4.79
CA GLY A 58 11.24 -5.90 6.06
C GLY A 58 9.80 -6.28 6.42
N PHE A 59 8.94 -6.50 5.43
CA PHE A 59 7.49 -6.75 5.57
C PHE A 59 6.65 -5.57 6.06
N ASP A 60 7.22 -4.37 6.12
CA ASP A 60 6.50 -3.15 6.48
C ASP A 60 5.72 -2.62 5.26
N THR A 61 4.41 -2.46 5.41
CA THR A 61 3.52 -1.89 4.38
C THR A 61 3.54 -0.37 4.32
N SER A 62 4.09 0.31 5.34
CA SER A 62 4.24 1.76 5.40
C SER A 62 5.61 2.27 4.95
N PHE A 63 6.54 1.36 4.65
CA PHE A 63 7.91 1.71 4.31
C PHE A 63 7.97 2.58 3.04
N VAL A 64 8.66 3.72 3.15
CA VAL A 64 8.89 4.64 2.04
C VAL A 64 10.38 4.92 1.93
N ASN A 65 10.93 4.78 0.73
CA ASN A 65 12.29 5.17 0.41
C ASN A 65 12.29 6.29 -0.64
N HIS A 66 13.26 7.19 -0.57
CA HIS A 66 13.35 8.37 -1.42
C HIS A 66 14.59 8.31 -2.32
N ASN A 67 14.39 8.45 -3.62
CA ASN A 67 15.46 8.34 -4.59
C ASN A 67 16.08 9.72 -4.93
N PRO A 68 17.36 9.75 -5.33
CA PRO A 68 18.03 11.00 -5.71
C PRO A 68 17.43 11.71 -6.93
N ASP A 69 16.69 10.99 -7.78
CA ASP A 69 16.01 11.53 -8.94
C ASP A 69 14.66 12.19 -8.61
N GLY A 70 14.28 12.21 -7.33
CA GLY A 70 13.01 12.77 -6.85
C GLY A 70 11.83 11.81 -6.93
N SER A 71 12.02 10.57 -7.40
CA SER A 71 11.03 9.50 -7.24
C SER A 71 11.06 8.93 -5.82
N SER A 72 10.05 8.15 -5.46
CA SER A 72 9.99 7.45 -4.17
C SER A 72 9.39 6.07 -4.35
N GLU A 73 9.76 5.15 -3.47
CA GLU A 73 9.34 3.75 -3.45
C GLU A 73 8.40 3.53 -2.28
N TYR A 74 7.28 2.84 -2.53
CA TYR A 74 6.19 2.75 -1.56
C TYR A 74 5.81 1.30 -1.21
N GLY A 75 5.65 1.09 0.09
CA GLY A 75 5.04 -0.07 0.70
C GLY A 75 5.85 -1.35 0.58
N ILE A 76 5.17 -2.48 0.79
CA ILE A 76 5.81 -3.79 1.01
C ILE A 76 6.61 -4.32 -0.18
N PHE A 77 6.33 -3.83 -1.39
CA PHE A 77 7.01 -4.21 -2.62
C PHE A 77 7.75 -3.03 -3.28
N GLN A 78 7.91 -1.91 -2.57
CA GLN A 78 8.66 -0.74 -3.03
C GLN A 78 8.29 -0.27 -4.45
N LEU A 79 6.99 -0.04 -4.67
CA LEU A 79 6.49 0.46 -5.96
C LEU A 79 6.95 1.90 -6.18
N ASN A 80 7.73 2.12 -7.24
CA ASN A 80 8.29 3.43 -7.59
C ASN A 80 7.25 4.40 -8.20
N SER A 81 7.23 5.65 -7.71
CA SER A 81 6.30 6.72 -8.14
C SER A 81 6.51 7.25 -9.54
N ALA A 82 7.67 7.06 -10.18
CA ALA A 82 7.88 7.53 -11.56
C ALA A 82 7.15 6.65 -12.60
N TRP A 83 6.73 5.44 -12.22
CA TRP A 83 6.18 4.44 -13.14
C TRP A 83 4.84 3.87 -12.71
N TRP A 84 4.72 3.47 -11.44
CA TRP A 84 3.65 2.56 -11.03
C TRP A 84 2.45 3.27 -10.43
N CYS A 85 2.68 4.25 -9.56
CA CYS A 85 1.64 4.97 -8.83
C CYS A 85 1.88 6.50 -8.90
N ASP A 86 0.87 7.28 -8.52
CA ASP A 86 0.94 8.74 -8.46
C ASP A 86 1.00 9.23 -7.01
N ASN A 87 2.01 10.05 -6.68
CA ASN A 87 2.15 10.69 -5.37
C ASN A 87 1.93 12.21 -5.41
N GLY A 88 1.56 12.77 -6.58
CA GLY A 88 1.37 14.20 -6.79
C GLY A 88 2.66 15.03 -6.81
N VAL A 89 3.85 14.41 -6.69
CA VAL A 89 5.16 15.08 -6.62
C VAL A 89 6.02 14.73 -7.82
N THR A 90 6.20 13.43 -8.10
CA THR A 90 7.03 12.94 -9.20
C THR A 90 6.19 12.82 -10.48
N PRO A 91 6.64 13.36 -11.65
CA PRO A 91 5.98 13.07 -12.92
C PRO A 91 5.96 11.56 -13.19
N THR A 92 4.78 11.01 -13.53
CA THR A 92 4.57 9.57 -13.58
C THR A 92 3.73 9.12 -14.78
N GLN A 93 3.94 7.87 -15.19
CA GLN A 93 3.02 7.19 -16.11
C GLN A 93 1.82 6.56 -15.40
N ASN A 94 1.92 6.35 -14.08
CA ASN A 94 0.90 5.71 -13.25
C ASN A 94 0.28 4.46 -13.89
N LEU A 95 1.12 3.47 -14.24
CA LEU A 95 0.68 2.26 -14.95
C LEU A 95 -0.36 1.44 -14.15
N CYS A 96 -0.34 1.52 -12.82
CA CYS A 96 -1.32 0.86 -11.97
C CYS A 96 -2.61 1.69 -11.77
N HIS A 97 -2.66 2.92 -12.28
CA HIS A 97 -3.79 3.84 -12.16
C HIS A 97 -4.25 4.03 -10.70
N MET A 98 -3.29 4.25 -9.80
CA MET A 98 -3.53 4.36 -8.37
C MET A 98 -2.65 5.43 -7.72
N GLU A 99 -3.07 5.89 -6.54
CA GLU A 99 -2.24 6.76 -5.70
C GLU A 99 -1.19 5.91 -4.95
N CYS A 100 -0.03 6.51 -4.70
CA CYS A 100 0.99 5.90 -3.85
C CYS A 100 0.56 6.01 -2.38
N HIS A 101 0.20 4.89 -1.76
CA HIS A 101 -0.19 4.83 -0.35
C HIS A 101 0.96 4.28 0.50
N GLY A 102 1.84 5.18 0.92
CA GLY A 102 2.61 5.11 2.16
C GLY A 102 2.40 6.45 2.87
N GLU A 103 2.38 6.51 4.19
CA GLU A 103 1.92 7.67 5.00
C GLU A 103 2.62 9.03 4.76
N ALA A 104 3.40 9.20 3.69
CA ALA A 104 3.93 10.49 3.25
C ALA A 104 2.94 11.36 2.43
N ALA A 105 1.76 10.85 2.03
CA ALA A 105 0.82 11.60 1.16
C ALA A 105 -0.31 12.36 1.89
N LEU A 106 -0.30 12.41 3.22
CA LEU A 106 -1.15 13.36 3.97
C LEU A 106 -0.28 14.50 4.49
N GLY A 107 0.10 15.37 3.55
CA GLY A 107 0.29 16.78 3.87
C GLY A 107 -1.06 17.32 4.37
N THR A 108 -1.30 17.17 5.68
CA THR A 108 -2.36 17.90 6.36
C THR A 108 -1.98 19.38 6.33
N SER A 109 -2.65 20.13 5.47
CA SER A 109 -2.90 21.56 5.69
C SER A 109 -3.78 21.76 6.91
#